data_AF-A0A3A9X632-F1
#
_entry.id   AF-A0A3A9X632-F1
#
_cell.length_a   1.000
_cell.length_b   1.000
_cell.length_c   1.000
_cell.angle_alpha   90.00
_cell.angle_beta   90.00
_cell.angle_gamma   90.00
#
_symmetry.space_group_name_H-M   'P 1'
#
loop_
_entity.id
_entity.type
_entity.pdbx_description
1 polymer ?
#
loop_
_entity_poly.entity_id
_entity_poly.type
_entity_poly.pdbx_seq_one_letter_code
_entity_poly.pdbx_strand_id
1 'polypeptide(L)'
;MKSILFSFFLVIAISGYGQVLSKTNIIYESKKTVVMNNGKEYQIVKETPLYAVSDTTIPLRYKFRDNILILNRVLLVKEDNKSKELIEWTKGKMLFYELREVKAY
;
A
#
# COMPACT_ATOMS: atom_id res chain seq x y z
N MET A 1 -16.12 -5.44 41.43
CA MET A 1 -16.47 -4.24 40.62
C MET A 1 -15.26 -3.47 40.08
N LYS A 2 -14.06 -3.52 40.70
CA LYS A 2 -12.86 -2.83 40.17
C LYS A 2 -12.22 -3.48 38.92
N SER A 3 -12.37 -4.80 38.72
CA SER A 3 -11.76 -5.52 37.58
C SER A 3 -12.46 -5.31 36.24
N ILE A 4 -13.76 -4.99 36.26
CA ILE A 4 -14.57 -4.79 35.05
C ILE A 4 -14.18 -3.48 34.36
N LEU A 5 -13.88 -2.43 35.13
CA LEU A 5 -13.45 -1.14 34.60
C LEU A 5 -12.13 -1.25 33.82
N PHE A 6 -11.20 -2.07 34.32
CA PHE A 6 -9.91 -2.30 33.68
C PHE A 6 -10.04 -3.02 32.34
N SER A 7 -10.98 -3.97 32.25
CA SER A 7 -11.28 -4.69 31.01
C SER A 7 -11.90 -3.78 29.94
N PHE A 8 -12.77 -2.85 30.37
CA PHE A 8 -13.37 -1.88 29.45
C PHE A 8 -12.32 -0.89 28.89
N PHE A 9 -11.37 -0.48 29.72
CA PHE A 9 -10.28 0.40 29.29
C PHE A 9 -9.34 -0.28 28.28
N LEU A 10 -9.08 -1.58 28.46
CA LEU A 10 -8.21 -2.35 27.57
C LEU A 10 -8.80 -2.48 26.14
N VAL A 11 -10.12 -2.66 26.03
CA VAL A 11 -10.80 -2.80 24.72
C VAL A 11 -10.77 -1.48 23.92
N ILE A 12 -10.85 -0.33 24.60
CA ILE A 12 -10.76 1.00 23.97
C ILE A 12 -9.32 1.27 23.47
N ALA A 13 -8.31 0.83 24.22
CA ALA A 13 -6.92 0.98 23.78
C ALA A 13 -6.62 0.15 22.53
N ILE A 14 -7.10 -1.10 22.45
CA ILE A 14 -6.82 -2.01 21.32
C ILE A 14 -7.49 -1.53 20.02
N SER A 15 -8.70 -0.96 20.10
CA SER A 15 -9.41 -0.46 18.90
C SER A 15 -8.76 0.78 18.27
N GLY A 16 -8.03 1.58 19.05
CA GLY A 16 -7.29 2.74 18.56
C GLY A 16 -6.07 2.38 17.68
N TYR A 17 -5.35 1.31 18.03
CA TYR A 17 -4.16 0.89 17.26
C TYR A 17 -4.49 0.23 15.92
N GLY A 18 -5.69 -0.35 15.76
CA GLY A 18 -6.09 -1.04 14.54
C GLY A 18 -6.24 -0.14 13.29
N GLN A 19 -6.51 1.16 13.48
CA GLN A 19 -6.80 2.06 12.35
C GLN A 19 -5.55 2.62 11.64
N VAL A 20 -4.36 2.53 12.24
CA VAL A 20 -3.12 3.05 11.64
C VAL A 20 -2.58 2.12 10.54
N LEU A 21 -3.04 0.86 10.49
CA LEU A 21 -2.65 -0.14 9.49
C LEU A 21 -3.21 0.09 8.07
N SER A 22 -4.05 1.11 7.84
CA SER A 22 -5.01 1.06 6.73
C SER A 22 -4.56 1.61 5.36
N LYS A 23 -3.38 2.24 5.23
CA LYS A 23 -2.95 2.79 3.92
C LYS A 23 -1.53 2.41 3.61
N THR A 24 -1.31 1.72 2.49
CA THR A 24 0.03 1.43 1.99
C THR A 24 0.74 2.75 1.73
N ASN A 25 1.93 2.92 2.30
CA ASN A 25 2.83 4.03 2.01
C ASN A 25 4.26 3.50 1.92
N ILE A 26 5.04 4.09 1.01
CA ILE A 26 6.49 3.88 0.94
C ILE A 26 7.16 4.75 2.01
N ILE A 27 7.93 4.14 2.90
CA ILE A 27 8.80 4.85 3.86
C ILE A 27 10.18 5.07 3.26
N TYR A 28 10.67 4.11 2.49
CA TYR A 28 11.97 4.15 1.84
C TYR A 28 11.92 3.39 0.51
N GLU A 29 12.60 3.91 -0.50
CA GLU A 29 12.75 3.27 -1.81
C GLU A 29 14.20 3.39 -2.29
N SER A 30 14.73 2.27 -2.78
CA SER A 30 15.97 2.18 -3.54
C SER A 30 15.69 1.58 -4.92
N LYS A 31 16.72 1.49 -5.77
CA LYS A 31 16.60 0.83 -7.08
C LYS A 31 16.17 -0.65 -7.01
N LYS A 32 16.33 -1.31 -5.87
CA LYS A 32 16.09 -2.75 -5.73
C LYS A 32 15.08 -3.12 -4.65
N THR A 33 14.73 -2.18 -3.77
CA THR A 33 13.96 -2.48 -2.56
C THR A 33 13.03 -1.34 -2.23
N VAL A 34 11.88 -1.69 -1.67
CA VAL A 34 10.90 -0.75 -1.13
C VAL A 34 10.49 -1.20 0.26
N VAL A 35 10.49 -0.27 1.21
CA VAL A 35 10.05 -0.52 2.58
C VAL A 35 8.74 0.21 2.80
N MET A 36 7.72 -0.51 3.25
CA MET A 36 6.37 0.02 3.44
C MET A 36 6.06 0.28 4.91
N ASN A 37 4.98 1.01 5.17
CA ASN A 37 4.54 1.39 6.52
C ASN A 37 4.04 0.23 7.40
N ASN A 38 3.98 -0.99 6.87
CA ASN A 38 3.82 -2.21 7.64
C ASN A 38 5.16 -2.74 8.21
N GLY A 39 6.27 -2.02 7.99
CA GLY A 39 7.62 -2.39 8.43
C GLY A 39 8.28 -3.48 7.57
N LYS A 40 7.63 -3.90 6.48
CA LYS A 40 8.14 -4.97 5.62
C LYS A 40 8.94 -4.40 4.46
N GLU A 41 10.04 -5.08 4.16
CA GLU A 41 10.87 -4.83 2.99
C GLU A 41 10.44 -5.76 1.85
N TYR A 42 10.31 -5.18 0.67
CA TYR A 42 9.98 -5.90 -0.55
C TYR A 42 11.09 -5.67 -1.59
N GLN A 43 11.49 -6.74 -2.26
CA GLN A 43 12.40 -6.66 -3.39
C GLN A 43 11.63 -6.23 -4.64
N ILE A 44 12.13 -5.21 -5.35
CA ILE A 44 11.59 -4.79 -6.64
C ILE A 44 12.09 -5.75 -7.71
N VAL A 45 11.17 -6.47 -8.35
CA VAL A 45 11.45 -7.43 -9.41
C VAL A 45 11.34 -6.77 -10.78
N LYS A 46 10.34 -5.91 -10.96
CA LYS A 46 10.09 -5.20 -12.21
C LYS A 46 9.40 -3.87 -11.95
N GLU A 47 9.80 -2.85 -12.68
CA GLU A 47 9.10 -1.56 -12.76
C GLU A 47 8.44 -1.44 -14.13
N THR A 48 7.14 -1.13 -14.15
CA THR A 48 6.36 -0.94 -15.37
C THR A 48 5.79 0.48 -15.37
N PRO A 49 6.29 1.39 -16.23
CA PRO A 49 5.75 2.75 -16.32
C PRO A 49 4.35 2.74 -16.94
N LEU A 50 3.56 3.81 -16.69
CA LEU A 50 2.15 3.87 -17.09
C LEU A 50 1.86 3.49 -18.55
N TYR A 51 2.72 3.87 -19.51
CA TYR A 51 2.52 3.63 -20.94
C TYR A 51 2.74 2.16 -21.34
N ALA A 52 3.32 1.36 -20.44
CA ALA A 52 3.58 -0.06 -20.62
C ALA A 52 2.68 -0.95 -19.76
N VAL A 53 1.76 -0.36 -18.98
CA VAL A 53 0.80 -1.11 -18.18
C VAL A 53 -0.32 -1.62 -19.09
N SER A 54 -0.39 -2.94 -19.26
CA SER A 54 -1.42 -3.61 -20.07
C SER A 54 -2.62 -4.10 -19.25
N ASP A 55 -2.51 -4.12 -17.92
CA ASP A 55 -3.60 -4.54 -17.05
C ASP A 55 -4.73 -3.50 -17.03
N THR A 56 -5.87 -3.86 -17.62
CA THR A 56 -7.05 -3.01 -17.74
C THR A 56 -7.84 -2.88 -16.43
N THR A 57 -7.54 -3.70 -15.41
CA THR A 57 -8.15 -3.60 -14.08
C THR A 57 -7.53 -2.48 -13.24
N ILE A 58 -6.40 -1.93 -13.68
CA ILE A 58 -5.74 -0.78 -13.04
C ILE A 58 -6.25 0.50 -13.71
N PRO A 59 -7.07 1.32 -13.01
CA PRO A 59 -7.59 2.53 -13.61
C PRO A 59 -6.49 3.58 -13.81
N LEU A 60 -6.43 4.18 -14.99
CA LEU A 60 -5.53 5.29 -15.30
C LEU A 60 -5.75 6.50 -14.37
N ARG A 61 -6.99 6.69 -13.88
CA ARG A 61 -7.37 7.79 -12.98
C ARG A 61 -7.93 7.23 -11.69
N TYR A 62 -7.39 7.68 -10.55
CA TYR A 62 -7.85 7.27 -9.23
C TYR A 62 -8.39 8.48 -8.46
N LYS A 63 -9.62 8.37 -7.95
CA LYS A 63 -10.22 9.42 -7.12
C LYS A 63 -9.86 9.20 -5.66
N PHE A 64 -9.02 10.08 -5.11
CA PHE A 64 -8.67 10.09 -3.69
C PHE A 64 -9.08 11.41 -3.05
N ARG A 65 -10.09 11.37 -2.16
CA ARG A 65 -10.75 12.56 -1.61
C ARG A 65 -11.24 13.47 -2.75
N ASP A 66 -10.86 14.75 -2.73
CA ASP A 66 -11.20 15.74 -3.76
C ASP A 66 -10.18 15.81 -4.90
N ASN A 67 -9.25 14.86 -4.99
CA ASN A 67 -8.21 14.83 -6.00
C ASN A 67 -8.38 13.65 -6.96
N ILE A 68 -8.09 13.89 -8.23
CA ILE A 68 -7.91 12.85 -9.25
C ILE A 68 -6.41 12.69 -9.46
N LEU A 69 -5.89 11.52 -9.14
CA LEU A 69 -4.51 11.14 -9.35
C LEU A 69 -4.41 10.31 -10.64
N ILE A 70 -3.26 10.38 -11.30
CA ILE A 70 -2.98 9.66 -12.56
C ILE A 70 -2.02 8.51 -12.25
N LEU A 71 -2.22 7.36 -12.88
CA LEU A 71 -1.32 6.22 -12.77
C LEU A 71 0.09 6.65 -13.19
N ASN A 72 1.07 6.38 -12.33
CA ASN A 72 2.47 6.69 -12.62
C ASN A 72 3.22 5.44 -13.07
N ARG A 73 3.17 4.39 -12.25
CA ARG A 73 3.88 3.13 -12.48
C ARG A 73 3.26 2.00 -11.65
N VAL A 74 3.60 0.78 -12.03
CA VAL A 74 3.31 -0.45 -11.28
C VAL A 74 4.64 -1.15 -11.02
N LEU A 75 4.92 -1.43 -9.74
CA LEU A 75 6.07 -2.23 -9.34
C LEU A 75 5.62 -3.66 -9.03
N LEU A 76 6.22 -4.64 -9.68
CA LEU A 76 6.17 -6.02 -9.23
C LEU A 76 7.17 -6.18 -8.09
N VAL A 77 6.67 -6.41 -6.89
CA VAL A 77 7.47 -6.53 -5.68
C VAL A 77 7.34 -7.94 -5.09
N LYS A 78 8.39 -8.40 -4.41
CA LYS A 78 8.45 -9.74 -3.82
C LYS A 78 8.77 -9.65 -2.34
N GLU A 79 7.99 -10.37 -1.54
CA GLU A 79 8.26 -10.66 -0.13
C GLU A 79 8.39 -12.18 -0.01
N ASP A 80 9.58 -12.67 0.34
CA ASP A 80 9.91 -14.10 0.37
C ASP A 80 9.56 -14.83 -0.94
N ASN A 81 8.45 -15.59 -0.93
CA ASN A 81 7.92 -16.37 -2.06
C ASN A 81 6.60 -15.81 -2.62
N LYS A 82 6.15 -14.63 -2.16
CA LYS A 82 4.91 -14.00 -2.60
C LYS A 82 5.22 -12.78 -3.45
N SER A 83 4.61 -12.72 -4.62
CA SER A 83 4.69 -11.59 -5.53
C SER A 83 3.44 -10.73 -5.39
N LYS A 84 3.64 -9.41 -5.37
CA LYS A 84 2.58 -8.41 -5.24
C LYS A 84 2.80 -7.29 -6.23
N GLU A 85 1.74 -6.58 -6.57
CA GLU A 85 1.80 -5.37 -7.37
C GLU A 85 1.64 -4.17 -6.45
N LEU A 86 2.63 -3.28 -6.44
CA LEU A 86 2.54 -1.97 -5.83
C LEU A 86 2.22 -0.96 -6.92
N ILE A 87 0.98 -0.47 -6.91
CA ILE A 87 0.47 0.47 -7.88
C ILE A 87 0.60 1.88 -7.31
N GLU A 88 1.19 2.79 -8.07
CA GLU A 88 1.40 4.17 -7.68
C GLU A 88 0.60 5.12 -8.57
N TRP A 89 -0.24 5.94 -7.95
CA TRP A 89 -0.88 7.09 -8.59
C TRP A 89 -0.30 8.39 -8.04
N THR A 90 -0.21 9.41 -8.88
CA THR A 90 0.39 10.70 -8.53
C THR A 90 -0.44 11.90 -9.00
N LYS A 91 -0.34 13.01 -8.27
CA LYS A 91 -0.78 14.35 -8.67
C LYS A 91 0.19 15.39 -8.09
N GLY A 92 1.15 15.86 -8.88
CA GLY A 92 2.21 16.74 -8.40
C GLY A 92 3.09 16.04 -7.35
N LYS A 93 3.10 16.54 -6.11
CA LYS A 93 3.82 15.90 -4.99
C LYS A 93 2.97 14.88 -4.21
N MET A 94 1.69 14.74 -4.55
CA MET A 94 0.79 13.79 -3.88
C MET A 94 0.96 12.40 -4.49
N LEU A 95 1.24 11.41 -3.63
CA LEU A 95 1.39 10.02 -4.00
C LEU A 95 0.32 9.19 -3.29
N PHE A 96 -0.18 8.17 -3.98
CA PHE A 96 -1.08 7.17 -3.43
C PHE A 96 -0.63 5.79 -3.89
N TYR A 97 -0.60 4.85 -2.95
CA TYR A 97 -0.15 3.49 -3.18
C TYR A 97 -1.24 2.49 -2.86
N GLU A 98 -1.33 1.47 -3.70
CA GLU A 98 -2.13 0.27 -3.43
C GLU A 98 -1.27 -0.97 -3.63
N LEU A 99 -1.27 -1.85 -2.63
CA LEU A 99 -0.61 -3.16 -2.71
C LEU A 99 -1.65 -4.23 -3.02
N ARG A 100 -1.51 -4.91 -4.16
CA ARG A 100 -2.40 -5.99 -4.62
C ARG A 100 -1.66 -7.31 -4.68
N GLU A 101 -2.35 -8.41 -4.38
CA GLU A 101 -1.81 -9.76 -4.65
C GLU A 101 -1.85 -10.02 -6.16
N VAL A 102 -0.77 -10.60 -6.71
CA VAL A 102 -0.78 -11.07 -8.10
C VAL A 102 -1.70 -12.29 -8.17
N LYS A 103 -2.80 -12.21 -8.91
CA LYS A 103 -3.57 -13.41 -9.22
C LYS A 103 -2.73 -14.27 -10.16
N ALA A 104 -2.36 -15.47 -9.73
CA ALA A 104 -1.86 -16.48 -10.64
C ALA A 104 -2.95 -16.74 -11.70
N TYR A 105 -2.58 -16.64 -12.97
CA TYR A 105 -3.42 -17.02 -14.10
C TYR A 105 -3.57 -18.53 -14.17
#